data_AF-A0A392UK29-F1
#
_entry.id   AF-A0A392UK29-F1
#
_cell.length_a   1.000
_cell.length_b   1.000
_cell.length_c   1.000
_cell.angle_alpha   90.00
_cell.angle_beta   90.00
_cell.angle_gamma   90.00
#
_symmetry.space_group_name_H-M   'P 1'
#
loop_
_entity.id
_entity.type
_entity.pdbx_description
1 polymer ?
#
loop_
_entity_poly.entity_id
_entity_poly.type
_entity_poly.pdbx_seq_one_letter_code
_entity_poly.pdbx_strand_id
1 'polypeptide(L)' 'WKEIEMVDDKEFGESSVVEGGKAESCPSWISMSGEELLKGDGLMFLPCGLAAGSSITVVGTPHYAHKEYSPQLAKLKNG' A
#
# COMPACT_ATOMS: atom_id res chain seq x y z
N TRP A 1 -3.06 15.53 8.84
CA TRP A 1 -3.46 15.65 7.43
C TRP A 1 -3.04 17.02 6.92
N LYS A 2 -1.74 17.30 6.85
CA LYS A 2 -1.23 18.58 6.35
C LYS A 2 0.24 18.50 5.97
N GLU A 3 0.62 17.44 5.27
CA GLU A 3 2.03 17.22 4.93
C GLU A 3 2.18 16.30 3.72
N ILE A 4 1.46 16.60 2.63
CA ILE A 4 1.78 16.05 1.30
C ILE A 4 1.46 17.15 0.27
N GLU A 5 2.16 18.28 0.37
CA GLU A 5 2.26 19.26 -0.71
C GLU A 5 3.70 19.73 -0.74
N MET A 6 4.52 19.05 -1.54
CA MET A 6 5.80 19.50 -2.13
C MET A 6 6.64 18.25 -2.43
N VAL A 7 6.33 17.59 -3.53
CA VAL A 7 7.35 16.86 -4.29
C VAL A 7 7.54 17.66 -5.56
N ASP A 8 8.71 18.28 -5.66
CA ASP A 8 9.20 19.07 -6.78
C ASP A 8 9.21 18.18 -8.03
N ASP A 9 8.60 18.66 -9.13
CA ASP A 9 8.57 18.03 -10.47
C ASP A 9 9.97 18.03 -11.12
N LYS A 10 10.97 17.52 -10.40
CA LYS A 10 12.34 17.39 -10.89
C LYS A 10 12.49 16.07 -11.63
N GLU A 11 12.11 16.13 -12.91
CA GLU A 11 12.69 15.38 -14.02
C GLU A 11 13.17 13.97 -13.60
N PHE A 12 12.22 13.05 -13.43
CA PHE A 12 12.57 11.63 -13.44
C PHE A 12 12.98 11.31 -14.87
N GLY A 13 14.29 11.46 -15.12
CA GLY A 13 14.90 11.20 -16.40
C GLY A 13 14.34 9.91 -16.97
N GLU A 14 13.88 10.01 -18.21
CA GLU A 14 13.47 8.90 -19.05
C GLU A 14 14.69 8.01 -19.28
N SER A 15 15.08 7.24 -18.25
CA SER A 15 16.06 6.17 -18.38
C SER A 15 15.30 4.98 -18.94
N SER A 16 14.90 5.10 -20.21
CA SER A 16 14.68 3.95 -21.06
C SER A 16 16.04 3.26 -21.23
N VAL A 17 16.38 2.41 -20.26
CA VAL A 17 17.44 1.41 -20.43
C VAL A 17 16.94 0.45 -21.50
N VAL A 18 17.15 0.82 -22.76
CA VAL A 18 17.12 -0.11 -23.88
C VAL A 18 18.54 -0.66 -23.98
N GLU A 19 18.84 -1.62 -23.11
CA GLU A 19 20.03 -2.45 -23.22
C GLU A 19 19.57 -3.85 -23.63
N GLY A 20 19.44 -4.07 -24.95
CA GLY A 20 19.54 -5.40 -25.58
C GLY A 20 18.60 -6.52 -25.13
N GLY A 21 17.52 -6.25 -24.42
CA GLY A 21 16.51 -7.22 -24.00
C GLY A 21 15.13 -6.60 -24.10
N LYS A 22 14.18 -7.31 -24.72
CA LYS A 22 12.72 -7.10 -24.66
C LYS A 22 12.31 -6.16 -23.52
N ALA A 23 11.76 -4.99 -23.85
CA ALA A 23 11.17 -4.10 -22.85
C ALA A 23 10.29 -4.94 -21.92
N GLU A 24 10.69 -5.03 -20.64
CA GLU A 24 10.00 -5.86 -19.66
C GLU A 24 8.54 -5.43 -19.65
N SER A 25 7.64 -6.31 -20.11
CA SER A 25 6.22 -6.00 -20.17
C SER A 25 5.73 -5.78 -18.76
N CYS A 26 4.91 -4.75 -18.57
CA CYS A 26 4.25 -4.53 -17.30
C CYS A 26 3.44 -5.77 -16.90
N PRO A 27 3.65 -6.33 -15.70
CA PRO A 27 2.97 -7.54 -15.29
C PRO A 27 1.48 -7.29 -15.12
N SER A 28 0.63 -8.26 -15.47
CA SER A 28 -0.82 -8.16 -15.25
C SER A 28 -1.23 -8.34 -13.78
N TRP A 29 -0.37 -8.99 -12.99
CA TRP A 29 -0.53 -9.16 -11.54
C TRP A 29 0.84 -9.40 -10.88
N ILE A 30 0.94 -9.14 -9.58
CA ILE A 30 2.12 -9.46 -8.76
C ILE A 30 1.67 -9.94 -7.37
N SER A 31 2.50 -10.78 -6.75
CA SER A 31 2.33 -11.26 -5.37
C SER A 31 3.68 -11.32 -4.70
N MET A 32 3.70 -11.07 -3.39
CA MET A 32 4.91 -11.05 -2.57
C MET A 32 4.62 -11.74 -1.24
N SER A 33 5.57 -12.53 -0.74
CA SER A 33 5.42 -13.18 0.56
C SER A 33 5.56 -12.18 1.71
N GLY A 34 5.11 -12.57 2.90
CA GLY A 34 5.35 -11.78 4.11
C GLY A 34 6.84 -11.62 4.42
N GLU A 35 7.66 -12.63 4.15
CA GLU A 35 9.12 -12.52 4.39
C GLU A 35 9.79 -11.54 3.42
N GLU A 36 9.35 -11.51 2.16
CA GLU A 36 9.83 -10.57 1.15
C GLU A 36 9.42 -9.13 1.49
N LEU A 37 8.17 -8.94 1.93
CA LEU A 37 7.66 -7.65 2.39
C LEU A 37 8.48 -7.10 3.57
N LEU A 38 8.80 -7.94 4.55
CA LEU A 38 9.59 -7.55 5.72
C LEU A 38 11.06 -7.23 5.38
N LYS A 39 11.61 -7.85 4.34
CA LYS A 39 12.96 -7.52 3.84
C LYS A 39 13.01 -6.19 3.10
N GLY A 40 11.89 -5.80 2.47
CA GLY A 40 11.74 -4.58 1.67
C GLY A 40 11.05 -3.44 2.40
N ASP A 41 11.37 -3.21 3.68
CA ASP A 41 10.83 -2.11 4.51
C ASP A 41 9.30 -2.06 4.65
N GLY A 42 8.61 -3.16 4.36
CA GLY A 42 7.15 -3.20 4.34
C GLY A 42 6.53 -2.56 3.10
N LEU A 43 7.30 -2.41 2.02
CA LEU A 43 6.85 -1.80 0.76
C LEU A 43 6.73 -2.83 -0.36
N MET A 44 5.72 -2.62 -1.22
CA MET A 44 5.46 -3.44 -2.40
C MET A 44 5.20 -2.55 -3.61
N PHE A 45 5.89 -2.81 -4.72
CA PHE A 45 5.57 -2.16 -6.00
C PHE A 45 4.34 -2.80 -6.64
N LEU A 46 3.44 -1.96 -7.13
CA LEU A 46 2.23 -2.39 -7.82
C LEU A 46 2.48 -2.48 -9.33
N PRO A 47 1.67 -3.28 -10.06
CA PRO A 47 1.66 -3.23 -11.51
C PRO A 47 1.42 -1.80 -12.00
N CYS A 48 2.09 -1.41 -13.08
CA CYS A 48 1.87 -0.11 -13.70
C CYS A 48 0.42 0.00 -14.23
N GLY A 49 -0.24 1.12 -13.97
CA GLY A 49 -1.56 1.39 -14.53
C GLY A 49 -2.71 0.61 -13.88
N LEU A 50 -2.90 0.74 -12.57
CA LEU A 50 -4.13 0.30 -11.92
C LEU A 50 -5.34 1.00 -12.55
N ALA A 51 -6.39 0.22 -12.84
CA ALA A 51 -7.60 0.69 -13.47
C ALA A 51 -8.84 0.39 -12.62
N ALA A 52 -9.98 0.97 -12.99
CA ALA A 52 -11.25 0.62 -12.35
C ALA A 52 -11.53 -0.89 -12.47
N GLY A 53 -11.83 -1.53 -11.35
CA GLY A 53 -12.04 -2.98 -11.27
C GLY A 53 -10.81 -3.79 -10.88
N SER A 54 -9.61 -3.20 -10.80
CA SER A 54 -8.47 -3.83 -10.15
C SER A 54 -8.72 -4.01 -8.65
N SER A 55 -8.16 -5.06 -8.05
CA SER A 55 -8.22 -5.31 -6.61
C SER A 55 -6.83 -5.58 -6.04
N ILE A 56 -6.64 -5.21 -4.77
CA ILE A 56 -5.42 -5.49 -4.00
C ILE A 56 -5.85 -6.28 -2.78
N THR A 57 -5.23 -7.44 -2.57
CA THR A 57 -5.52 -8.32 -1.44
C THR A 57 -4.33 -8.35 -0.50
N VAL A 58 -4.56 -8.02 0.77
CA VAL A 58 -3.54 -8.08 1.83
C VAL A 58 -3.99 -9.09 2.88
N VAL A 59 -3.14 -10.06 3.18
CA VAL A 59 -3.39 -11.08 4.22
C VAL A 59 -2.34 -10.92 5.30
N GLY A 60 -2.78 -10.76 6.54
CA GLY A 60 -1.88 -10.61 7.68
C GLY A 60 -2.58 -10.88 9.00
N THR A 61 -1.78 -11.15 10.02
CA THR A 61 -2.27 -11.32 11.40
C THR A 61 -2.35 -9.94 12.06
N PRO A 62 -3.54 -9.46 12.47
CA PRO A 62 -3.65 -8.19 13.16
C PRO A 62 -2.95 -8.25 14.52
N HIS A 63 -2.44 -7.11 14.98
CA HIS A 63 -1.98 -6.97 16.35
C HIS A 63 -3.13 -7.19 17.34
N TYR A 64 -2.78 -7.60 18.57
CA TYR A 64 -3.77 -7.75 19.63
C TYR A 64 -4.49 -6.42 19.87
N ALA A 65 -5.81 -6.46 19.97
CA ALA A 65 -6.62 -5.28 20.21
C ALA A 65 -6.17 -4.60 21.51
N HIS A 66 -5.93 -3.29 21.45
CA HIS A 66 -5.68 -2.52 22.66
C HIS A 66 -6.94 -2.53 23.54
N LYS A 67 -6.77 -2.47 24.86
CA LYS A 67 -7.91 -2.31 25.78
C LYS A 67 -8.43 -0.88 25.65
N GLU A 68 -9.43 -0.69 24.80
CA GLU A 68 -10.22 0.54 24.80
C GLU A 68 -11.14 0.51 26.03
N TYR A 69 -10.82 1.30 27.05
CA TYR A 69 -11.77 1.57 28.12
C TYR A 69 -12.82 2.53 27.56
N SER A 70 -13.77 2.00 26.79
CA SER A 70 -14.99 2.71 26.46
C SER A 70 -15.89 2.56 27.69
N PRO A 71 -15.99 3.57 28.59
CA PRO A 71 -17.02 3.54 29.62
C PRO A 71 -18.32 3.43 28.84
N GLN A 72 -19.01 2.31 29.08
CA GLN A 72 -20.20 1.92 28.37
C GLN A 72 -21.04 3.14 28.06
N LEU A 73 -21.53 3.25 26.82
CA LEU A 73 -22.70 4.04 26.46
C LEU A 73 -23.90 3.50 27.28
N ALA A 74 -23.81 3.60 28.60
CA ALA A 74 -24.86 3.36 29.56
C ALA A 74 -25.85 4.47 29.27
N LYS A 75 -26.79 4.15 28.38
CA LYS A 75 -27.94 4.97 28.07
C LYS A 75 -28.57 5.35 29.40
N LEU A 76 -28.35 6.59 29.82
CA LEU A 76 -29.05 7.15 30.96
C LEU A 76 -30.51 7.32 30.52
N LYS A 77 -31.32 6.30 30.81
CA LYS A 77 -32.76 6.40 30.67
C LYS A 77 -33.26 7.19 31.88
N ASN A 78 -33.32 8.52 31.76
CA ASN A 78 -34.11 9.34 32.66
C ASN A 78 -35.58 9.17 32.29
N GLY A 79 -36.39 8.85 33.30
CA GLY A 79 -37.79 8.42 33.19
C GLY A 79 -38.77 9.47 32.71
#